data_AF-A0A0P9I1I4-F1
#
_entry.id   AF-A0A0P9I1I4-F1
#
_cell.length_a   1.000
_cell.length_b   1.000
_cell.length_c   1.000
_cell.angle_alpha   90.00
_cell.angle_beta   90.00
_cell.angle_gamma   90.00
#
_symmetry.space_group_name_H-M   'P 1'
#
loop_
_entity.id
_entity.type
_entity.pdbx_description
1 polymer ?
#
loop_
_entity_poly.entity_id
_entity_poly.type
_entity_poly.pdbx_seq_one_letter_code
_entity_poly.pdbx_strand_id
1 'polypeptide(L)' 'MVVRDLEVISQTVENLNLDNTHIFEIKSNQASLHGLTYGLYSSMAKAQKARVELPAMLLNQGAFVKSVGKIQQQIQANN' A
#
# COMPACT_ATOMS: atom_id res chain seq x y z
N MET A 1 -2.33 -2.44 -1.57
CA MET A 1 -1.05 -1.75 -1.29
C MET A 1 -0.68 -0.90 -2.50
N VAL A 2 -0.16 0.30 -2.28
CA VAL A 2 0.40 1.21 -3.30
C VAL A 2 1.83 1.56 -2.88
N VAL A 3 2.76 1.72 -3.83
CA VAL A 3 4.15 2.15 -3.54
C VAL A 3 4.52 3.34 -4.41
N ARG A 4 4.79 4.49 -3.79
CA ARG A 4 5.08 5.77 -4.44
C ARG A 4 5.92 6.66 -3.51
N ASP A 5 6.25 7.85 -3.97
CA ASP A 5 6.85 8.89 -3.14
C ASP A 5 5.91 9.30 -1.98
N LEU A 6 6.49 9.80 -0.88
CA LEU A 6 5.73 10.14 0.33
C LEU A 6 4.65 11.18 0.04
N GLU A 7 4.97 12.23 -0.72
CA GLU A 7 4.03 13.30 -1.06
C GLU A 7 2.79 12.77 -1.78
N VAL A 8 2.99 11.86 -2.75
CA VAL A 8 1.90 11.24 -3.51
C VAL A 8 1.02 10.39 -2.58
N ILE A 9 1.62 9.64 -1.65
CA ILE A 9 0.86 8.82 -0.70
C ILE A 9 0.08 9.70 0.28
N SER A 10 0.68 10.74 0.85
CA SER A 10 0.01 11.66 1.77
C SER A 10 -1.18 12.34 1.10
N GLN A 11 -1.01 12.89 -0.10
CA GLN A 11 -2.09 13.47 -0.89
C GLN A 11 -3.19 12.44 -1.20
N THR A 12 -2.82 11.18 -1.47
CA THR A 12 -3.79 10.13 -1.76
C THR A 12 -4.65 9.78 -0.55
N VAL A 13 -4.03 9.70 0.64
CA VAL A 13 -4.75 9.43 1.90
C VAL A 13 -5.72 10.57 2.21
N GLU A 14 -5.28 11.81 2.06
CA GLU A 14 -6.12 13.00 2.27
C GLU A 14 -7.27 13.09 1.26
N ASN A 15 -6.98 12.98 -0.05
CA ASN A 15 -7.96 13.15 -1.12
C ASN A 15 -9.07 12.09 -1.09
N LEU A 16 -8.73 10.87 -0.69
CA LEU A 16 -9.67 9.75 -0.64
C LEU A 16 -10.25 9.54 0.76
N ASN A 17 -9.86 10.37 1.74
CA ASN A 17 -10.22 10.24 3.15
C ASN A 17 -10.07 8.79 3.64
N LEU A 18 -8.91 8.19 3.37
CA LEU A 18 -8.67 6.77 3.65
C LEU A 18 -8.42 6.55 5.14
N ASP A 19 -9.44 6.06 5.84
CA ASP A 19 -9.29 5.58 7.20
C ASP A 19 -8.66 4.17 7.23
N ASN A 20 -8.03 3.81 8.36
CA ASN A 20 -7.40 2.50 8.58
C ASN A 20 -6.28 2.13 7.58
N THR A 21 -5.47 3.12 7.18
CA THR A 21 -4.26 2.89 6.38
C THR A 21 -3.00 2.87 7.21
N HIS A 22 -1.96 2.19 6.72
CA HIS A 22 -0.61 2.29 7.29
C HIS A 22 0.38 2.69 6.21
N ILE A 23 1.19 3.72 6.49
CA ILE A 23 2.28 4.16 5.64
C ILE A 23 3.59 3.66 6.26
N PHE A 24 4.45 3.05 5.46
CA PHE A 24 5.77 2.58 5.90
C PHE A 24 6.83 2.86 4.85
N GLU A 25 8.07 3.11 5.29
CA GLU A 25 9.18 3.38 4.39
C GLU A 25 9.69 2.08 3.73
N ILE A 26 9.98 2.19 2.44
CA ILE A 26 10.62 1.16 1.63
C ILE A 26 11.95 1.72 1.13
N LYS A 27 13.05 1.32 1.79
CA LYS A 27 14.39 1.67 1.34
C LYS A 27 14.76 0.79 0.15
N SER A 28 14.97 1.43 -1.00
CA SER A 28 15.60 0.82 -2.17
C SER A 28 17.00 1.41 -2.32
N ASN A 29 17.94 0.66 -2.90
CA ASN A 29 19.34 1.08 -3.09
C ASN A 29 19.52 2.41 -3.86
N GLN A 30 18.46 2.92 -4.49
CA GLN A 30 18.47 4.12 -5.32
C GLN A 30 17.46 5.19 -4.88
N ALA A 31 16.52 4.89 -3.97
CA ALA A 31 15.50 5.85 -3.49
C ALA A 31 14.78 5.34 -2.23
N SER A 32 14.32 6.27 -1.38
CA SER A 32 13.34 5.99 -0.32
C SER A 32 11.92 6.13 -0.90
N LEU A 33 11.25 5.00 -1.10
CA LEU A 33 9.83 4.96 -1.46
C LEU A 33 8.99 4.73 -0.21
N HIS A 34 7.69 4.97 -0.32
CA HIS A 34 6.74 4.71 0.76
C HIS A 34 5.69 3.72 0.27
N GLY A 35 5.28 2.80 1.15
CA GLY A 35 4.21 1.85 0.93
C GLY A 35 2.97 2.27 1.72
N LEU A 36 1.83 2.34 1.04
CA LEU A 36 0.50 2.50 1.66
C LEU A 36 -0.20 1.15 1.68
N THR A 37 -0.53 0.62 2.87
CA THR A 37 -1.50 -0.47 3.01
C THR A 37 -2.90 0.08 3.25
N TYR A 38 -3.89 -0.55 2.61
CA TYR A 38 -5.30 -0.25 2.77
C TYR A 38 -6.07 -1.56 2.75
N GLY A 39 -6.88 -1.79 3.78
CA GLY A 39 -7.64 -3.01 3.99
C GLY A 39 -6.77 -4.21 4.41
N LEU A 40 -7.21 -4.91 5.44
CA LEU A 40 -6.65 -6.20 5.86
C LEU A 40 -7.72 -7.27 5.69
N TYR A 41 -7.39 -8.31 4.93
CA TYR A 41 -8.33 -9.37 4.60
C TYR A 41 -7.81 -10.72 5.08
N SER A 42 -8.72 -11.59 5.51
CA SER A 42 -8.38 -12.91 6.03
C SER A 42 -7.83 -13.88 4.97
N SER A 43 -7.92 -13.55 3.68
CA SER A 43 -7.39 -14.38 2.59
C SER A 43 -7.04 -13.57 1.34
N MET A 44 -6.14 -14.11 0.51
CA MET A 44 -5.76 -13.52 -0.78
C MET A 44 -6.96 -13.36 -1.73
N ALA A 45 -7.87 -14.35 -1.74
CA ALA A 45 -9.06 -14.28 -2.59
C ALA A 45 -9.99 -13.11 -2.21
N LYS A 46 -10.18 -12.86 -0.91
CA LYS A 46 -10.95 -11.70 -0.43
C LYS A 46 -10.26 -10.39 -0.78
N ALA A 47 -8.94 -10.31 -0.57
CA ALA A 47 -8.16 -9.13 -0.94
C ALA A 47 -8.21 -8.84 -2.45
N GLN A 48 -8.16 -9.88 -3.29
CA GLN A 48 -8.24 -9.72 -4.74
C GLN A 48 -9.62 -9.24 -5.20
N LYS A 49 -10.69 -9.73 -4.58
CA LYS A 49 -12.05 -9.23 -4.85
C LYS A 49 -12.17 -7.76 -4.44
N ALA A 50 -11.76 -7.43 -3.23
CA ALA A 50 -11.79 -6.06 -2.73
C ALA A 50 -10.91 -5.09 -3.55
N ARG A 51 -9.84 -5.59 -4.18
CA ARG A 51 -9.03 -4.77 -5.10
C ARG A 51 -9.86 -4.21 -6.26
N VAL A 52 -10.82 -4.98 -6.79
CA VAL A 52 -11.66 -4.54 -7.91
C VAL A 52 -12.59 -3.39 -7.51
N GLU A 53 -12.94 -3.32 -6.23
CA GLU A 53 -13.80 -2.28 -5.65
C GLU A 53 -13.01 -1.05 -5.19
N LEU A 54 -11.68 -1.03 -5.36
CA LEU A 54 -10.88 0.12 -4.97
C LEU A 54 -11.20 1.34 -5.83
N PRO A 55 -11.12 2.55 -5.25
CA PRO A 55 -11.15 3.80 -6.00
C PRO A 55 -10.21 3.76 -7.21
N ALA A 56 -10.70 4.25 -8.36
CA ALA A 56 -9.93 4.28 -9.61
C ALA A 56 -8.57 4.97 -9.45
N MET A 57 -8.48 6.00 -8.59
CA MET A 57 -7.24 6.69 -8.26
C MET A 57 -6.18 5.72 -7.69
N LEU A 58 -6.55 4.80 -6.79
CA LEU A 58 -5.63 3.81 -6.24
C LEU A 58 -5.23 2.76 -7.28
N LEU A 59 -6.18 2.33 -8.12
CA LEU A 59 -5.91 1.40 -9.21
C LEU A 59 -4.92 1.99 -10.22
N ASN A 60 -5.10 3.25 -10.60
CA ASN A 60 -4.21 3.99 -11.50
C ASN A 60 -2.81 4.22 -10.91
N GLN A 61 -2.71 4.33 -9.59
CA GLN A 61 -1.42 4.34 -8.88
C GLN A 61 -0.78 2.95 -8.76
N GLY A 62 -1.35 1.93 -9.39
CA GLY A 62 -0.81 0.58 -9.42
C GLY A 62 -1.11 -0.23 -8.16
N ALA A 63 -2.25 0.01 -7.50
CA ALA A 63 -2.64 -0.78 -6.34
C ALA A 63 -2.62 -2.28 -6.62
N PHE A 64 -2.02 -3.05 -5.71
CA PHE A 64 -1.91 -4.51 -5.80
C PHE A 64 -2.11 -5.18 -4.44
N VAL A 65 -2.35 -6.50 -4.48
CA VAL A 65 -2.48 -7.33 -3.28
C VAL A 65 -1.12 -7.90 -2.90
N LYS A 66 -0.77 -7.83 -1.61
CA LYS A 66 0.45 -8.42 -1.04
C LYS A 66 0.12 -9.06 0.31
N SER A 67 0.74 -10.18 0.65
CA SER A 67 0.52 -10.82 1.95
C SER A 67 1.18 -10.02 3.08
N VAL A 68 0.57 -10.03 4.26
CA VAL A 68 1.09 -9.37 5.46
C VAL A 68 2.50 -9.87 5.79
N GLY A 69 2.74 -11.19 5.75
CA GLY A 69 4.07 -11.75 6.01
C GLY A 69 5.15 -11.22 5.05
N LYS A 70 4.83 -11.01 3.76
CA LYS A 70 5.77 -10.41 2.80
C LYS A 70 5.98 -8.91 3.04
N ILE A 71 5.00 -8.22 3.59
CA ILE A 71 5.13 -6.81 4.00
C ILE A 71 6.03 -6.72 5.24
N GLN A 72 5.81 -7.58 6.24
CA GLN A 72 6.63 -7.64 7.45
C GLN A 72 8.09 -7.96 7.13
N GLN A 73 8.35 -8.95 6.26
CA GLN A 73 9.70 -9.25 5.78
C GLN A 73 10.37 -8.03 5.14
N GLN A 74 9.64 -7.26 4.34
CA GLN A 74 10.17 -6.06 3.72
C GLN A 74 10.50 -4.97 4.75
N ILE A 75 9.61 -4.75 5.73
CA ILE A 75 9.82 -3.76 6.80
C ILE A 75 11.04 -4.15 7.64
N GLN A 76 11.19 -5.43 7.97
CA GLN A 76 12.33 -5.95 8.73
C GLN A 76 13.64 -5.86 7.95
N ALA A 77 13.63 -6.10 6.63
CA ALA A 77 14.83 -5.97 5.80
C ALA A 77 15.31 -4.51 5.63
N ASN A 78 14.47 -3.52 5.97
CA ASN A 78 14.77 -2.09 5.81
C ASN A 78 15.25 -1.41 7.12
N ASN A 79 15.19 -2.11 8.26
CA ASN A 79 15.67 -1.69 9.57
C ASN A 79 16.98 -2.40 9.92
#